data_AF-A0A3S0A328-F1
#
_entry.id   AF-A0A3S0A328-F1
#
_cell.length_a   1.000
_cell.length_b   1.000
_cell.length_c   1.000
_cell.angle_alpha   90.00
_cell.angle_beta   90.00
_cell.angle_gamma   90.00
#
_symmetry.space_group_name_H-M   'P 1'
#
loop_
_entity.id
_entity.type
_entity.pdbx_description
1 polymer ?
#
loop_
_entity_poly.entity_id
_entity_poly.type
_entity_poly.pdbx_seq_one_letter_code
_entity_poly.pdbx_strand_id
1 'polypeptide(L)' 'MRETFFMKLDVRNAHEMVRVWINDIEIGVRMWKPYVFNITHAARQGWNDIRVEVTNTLANRIDGQSQPSGLIGPVIVKVC' A
#
# COMPACT_ATOMS: atom_id res chain seq x y z
N MET A 1 10.61 -13.20 -26.96
CA MET A 1 11.35 -12.94 -25.70
C MET A 1 10.47 -12.01 -24.88
N ARG A 2 9.79 -12.49 -23.82
CA ARG A 2 8.99 -11.60 -22.96
C ARG A 2 9.96 -10.96 -21.97
N GLU A 3 10.10 -9.65 -22.01
CA GLU A 3 10.80 -8.91 -20.96
C GLU A 3 10.05 -9.12 -19.65
N THR A 4 10.73 -9.64 -18.64
CA THR A 4 10.18 -9.79 -17.30
C THR A 4 10.24 -8.43 -16.61
N PHE A 5 9.18 -7.64 -16.73
CA PHE A 5 9.07 -6.37 -16.00
C PHE A 5 8.76 -6.62 -14.53
N PHE A 6 9.40 -5.88 -13.62
CA PHE A 6 9.08 -5.90 -12.21
C PHE A 6 8.28 -4.64 -11.85
N MET A 7 7.12 -4.78 -11.21
CA MET A 7 6.28 -3.67 -10.78
C MET A 7 6.11 -3.67 -9.27
N LYS A 8 6.27 -2.50 -8.66
CA LYS A 8 6.06 -2.29 -7.22
C LYS A 8 5.13 -1.14 -6.91
N LEU A 9 4.34 -1.28 -5.84
CA LEU A 9 3.54 -0.22 -5.22
C LEU A 9 4.27 0.25 -3.95
N ASP A 10 4.51 1.56 -3.85
CA ASP A 10 5.19 2.23 -2.74
C ASP A 10 4.21 3.19 -2.05
N VAL A 11 3.78 2.82 -0.83
CA VAL A 11 2.91 3.65 0.02
C VAL A 11 3.80 4.43 0.99
N ARG A 12 4.26 5.62 0.59
CA ARG A 12 5.38 6.29 1.30
C ARG A 12 5.02 6.79 2.69
N ASN A 13 3.81 7.30 2.86
CA ASN A 13 3.37 7.83 4.13
C ASN A 13 1.99 7.28 4.49
N ALA A 14 1.99 6.30 5.37
CA ALA A 14 0.80 5.75 5.99
C ALA A 14 1.09 5.45 7.46
N HIS A 15 0.04 5.50 8.28
CA HIS A 15 0.10 5.31 9.72
C HIS A 15 -1.10 4.47 10.19
N GLU A 16 -0.95 3.23 10.69
CA GLU A 16 0.30 2.53 11.09
C GLU A 16 0.56 1.25 10.29
N MET A 17 -0.47 0.47 9.96
CA MET A 17 -0.34 -0.79 9.21
C MET A 17 -1.02 -0.65 7.84
N VAL A 18 -0.40 -1.18 6.79
CA VAL A 18 -0.90 -1.12 5.41
C VAL A 18 -1.14 -2.52 4.87
N ARG A 19 -2.35 -2.77 4.33
CA ARG A 19 -2.68 -3.98 3.56
C ARG A 19 -3.12 -3.59 2.15
N VAL A 20 -2.68 -4.34 1.15
CA VAL A 20 -2.87 -4.01 -0.27
C VAL A 20 -3.52 -5.15 -1.03
N TRP A 21 -4.45 -4.81 -1.92
CA TRP A 21 -4.99 -5.68 -2.96
C TRP A 21 -4.87 -5.02 -4.33
N ILE A 22 -4.71 -5.85 -5.36
CA ILE A 22 -4.75 -5.46 -6.77
C ILE A 22 -5.71 -6.41 -7.49
N ASN A 23 -6.77 -5.88 -8.11
CA ASN A 23 -7.80 -6.69 -8.78
C ASN A 23 -8.33 -7.83 -7.88
N ASP A 24 -8.73 -7.49 -6.65
CA ASP A 24 -9.19 -8.42 -5.59
C ASP A 24 -8.18 -9.45 -5.07
N ILE A 25 -6.96 -9.49 -5.60
CA ILE A 25 -5.86 -10.35 -5.12
C ILE A 25 -5.14 -9.65 -3.97
N GLU A 26 -5.10 -10.27 -2.79
CA GLU A 26 -4.32 -9.76 -1.65
C GLU A 26 -2.82 -9.87 -1.95
N ILE A 27 -2.14 -8.73 -1.98
CA ILE A 27 -0.68 -8.67 -2.15
C ILE A 27 0.02 -8.88 -0.81
N GLY A 28 -0.64 -8.47 0.28
CA GLY A 28 -0.23 -8.74 1.65
C GLY A 28 -0.32 -7.52 2.55
N VAL A 29 0.22 -7.69 3.76
CA VAL A 29 0.22 -6.69 4.84
C VAL A 29 1.65 -6.32 5.26
N ARG A 30 1.81 -5.07 5.70
CA ARG A 30 3.05 -4.54 6.28
C ARG A 30 2.70 -3.71 7.51
N MET A 31 3.21 -4.13 8.66
CA MET A 31 3.00 -3.47 9.95
C MET A 31 3.95 -2.29 10.19
N TRP A 32 5.05 -2.20 9.43
CA TRP A 32 6.05 -1.14 9.55
C TRP A 32 6.60 -0.73 8.18
N LYS A 33 7.13 0.50 8.11
CA LYS A 33 7.84 1.02 6.94
C LYS A 33 9.09 0.16 6.65
N PRO A 34 9.49 -0.01 5.38
CA PRO A 34 8.86 0.55 4.18
C PRO A 34 7.64 -0.26 3.70
N TYR A 35 6.55 0.44 3.34
CA TYR A 35 5.34 -0.17 2.78
C TYR A 35 5.44 -0.35 1.26
N VAL A 36 6.34 -1.25 0.85
CA VAL A 36 6.59 -1.57 -0.56
C VAL A 36 6.11 -2.99 -0.87
N PHE A 37 5.34 -3.12 -1.95
CA PHE A 37 4.69 -4.36 -2.36
C PHE A 37 5.03 -4.70 -3.80
N ASN A 38 5.36 -5.96 -4.09
CA ASN A 38 5.49 -6.46 -5.45
C ASN A 38 4.09 -6.75 -6.02
N ILE A 39 3.69 -6.00 -7.04
CA ILE A 39 2.37 -6.12 -7.67
C ILE A 39 2.43 -6.75 -9.07
N THR A 40 3.62 -7.16 -9.52
CA THR A 40 3.87 -7.70 -10.87
C THR A 40 2.90 -8.82 -11.26
N HIS A 41 2.59 -9.72 -10.33
CA HIS A 41 1.78 -10.90 -10.58
C HIS A 41 0.27 -10.64 -10.61
N ALA A 42 -0.17 -9.48 -10.12
CA ALA A 42 -1.58 -9.13 -9.98
C ALA A 42 -2.02 -8.00 -10.92
N ALA A 43 -1.06 -7.22 -11.44
CA ALA A 43 -1.33 -6.17 -12.42
C ALA A 43 -1.70 -6.75 -13.78
N ARG A 44 -2.65 -6.11 -14.48
CA ARG A 44 -3.10 -6.46 -15.83
C ARG A 44 -3.05 -5.26 -16.77
N GLN A 45 -3.07 -5.51 -18.07
CA GLN A 45 -3.19 -4.44 -19.06
C GLN A 45 -4.54 -3.72 -18.92
N GLY A 46 -4.52 -2.39 -19.03
CA GLY A 46 -5.70 -1.53 -18.87
C GLY A 46 -5.94 -1.13 -17.42
N TRP A 47 -7.21 -1.05 -17.03
CA TRP A 47 -7.60 -0.64 -15.69
C TRP A 47 -7.19 -1.66 -14.63
N ASN A 48 -6.80 -1.17 -13.46
CA ASN A 48 -6.49 -2.00 -12.30
C ASN A 48 -7.14 -1.37 -11.07
N ASP A 49 -7.84 -2.20 -10.29
CA ASP A 49 -8.42 -1.77 -9.03
C ASP A 49 -7.39 -1.97 -7.92
N ILE A 50 -7.08 -0.90 -7.17
CA ILE A 50 -6.12 -0.90 -6.08
C ILE A 50 -6.87 -0.58 -4.79
N ARG A 51 -6.90 -1.53 -3.85
CA ARG A 51 -7.41 -1.29 -2.50
C ARG A 51 -6.24 -1.20 -1.53
N VAL A 52 -6.20 -0.12 -0.77
CA VAL A 52 -5.23 0.10 0.31
C VAL A 52 -6.00 0.30 1.60
N GLU A 53 -5.85 -0.64 2.53
CA GLU A 53 -6.39 -0.49 3.88
C GLU A 53 -5.28 -0.01 4.81
N VAL A 54 -5.54 1.09 5.53
CA VAL A 54 -4.64 1.60 6.56
C VAL A 54 -5.32 1.49 7.91
N THR A 55 -4.68 0.79 8.84
CA THR A 55 -5.16 0.64 10.22
C THR A 55 -4.29 1.47 11.16
N ASN A 56 -4.90 2.41 11.89
CA ASN A 56 -4.23 3.18 12.93
C ASN A 56 -4.40 2.52 14.31
N THR A 57 -3.81 3.11 15.34
CA THR A 57 -4.04 2.73 16.74
C THR A 57 -5.14 3.60 17.38
N LEU A 58 -5.56 3.24 18.59
CA LEU A 58 -6.49 4.04 19.39
C LEU A 58 -5.84 5.27 20.05
N ALA A 59 -4.54 5.51 19.86
CA ALA A 59 -3.79 6.56 20.56
C ALA A 59 -4.44 7.94 20.43
N ASN A 60 -4.84 8.35 19.21
CA ASN A 60 -5.53 9.62 19.00
C ASN A 60 -6.83 9.75 19.81
N ARG A 61 -7.57 8.64 19.98
CA ARG A 61 -8.81 8.62 20.74
C ARG A 61 -8.55 8.69 22.25
N ILE A 62 -7.55 7.95 22.74
CA ILE A 62 -7.26 7.82 24.17
C ILE A 62 -6.56 9.07 24.68
N ASP A 63 -5.55 9.56 23.96
CA ASP A 63 -4.72 10.69 24.39
C ASP A 63 -5.38 12.04 24.09
N GLY A 64 -6.48 12.04 23.31
CA GLY A 64 -7.14 13.27 22.84
C GLY A 64 -6.25 14.12 21.92
N GLN A 65 -5.20 13.53 21.36
CA GLN A 65 -4.24 14.20 20.47
C GLN A 65 -4.54 13.84 19.01
N SER A 66 -4.18 14.75 18.10
CA SER A 66 -4.33 14.53 16.66
C SER A 66 -2.98 14.16 16.04
N GLN A 67 -2.52 12.91 16.25
CA GLN A 67 -1.34 12.40 15.56
C GLN A 67 -1.67 12.03 14.10
N PRO A 68 -0.67 12.09 13.19
CA PRO A 68 -0.85 11.63 11.81
C PRO A 68 -1.41 10.20 11.77
N SER A 69 -2.45 9.97 10.98
CA SER A 69 -3.09 8.65 10.85
C SER A 69 -3.67 8.45 9.46
N GLY A 70 -3.78 7.20 9.01
CA GLY A 70 -4.34 6.86 7.71
C GLY A 70 -3.33 6.97 6.56
N LEU A 71 -3.85 7.07 5.33
CA LEU A 71 -3.06 7.18 4.10
C LEU A 71 -2.77 8.64 3.77
N ILE A 72 -1.56 9.10 4.02
CA ILE A 72 -1.13 10.49 3.77
C ILE A 72 -0.48 10.62 2.39
N GLY A 73 0.20 9.56 1.93
CA GLY A 73 0.79 9.47 0.60
C GLY A 73 2.18 10.11 0.46
N PRO A 74 2.73 10.12 -0.76
CA PRO A 74 2.13 9.63 -2.00
C PRO A 74 2.08 8.09 -2.08
N VAL A 75 1.20 7.59 -2.95
CA VAL A 75 1.18 6.20 -3.40
C VAL A 75 1.75 6.16 -4.82
N ILE A 76 2.81 5.39 -5.03
CA ILE A 76 3.56 5.42 -6.29
C ILE A 76 3.71 4.01 -6.83
N VAL A 77 3.32 3.83 -8.09
CA VAL A 77 3.67 2.63 -8.87
C VAL A 77 4.99 2.88 -9.59
N LYS A 78 5.92 1.93 -9.51
CA LYS A 78 7.18 1.96 -10.25
C LYS A 78 7.36 0.66 -11.04
N VAL A 79 7.81 0.79 -12.27
CA VAL A 79 8.38 -0.31 -13.07
C VAL A 79 9.90 -0.28 -12.86
N CYS A 80 10.49 -1.42 -12.52
CA CYS A 80 11.92 -1.62 -12.36
C CYS A 80 12.46 -2.56 -13.44
#